data_AF-A0A142CGG7-F1
#
_entry.id   AF-A0A142CGG7-F1
#
_cell.length_a   1.000
_cell.length_b   1.000
_cell.length_c   1.000
_cell.angle_alpha   90.00
_cell.angle_beta   90.00
_cell.angle_gamma   90.00
#
_symmetry.space_group_name_H-M   'P 1'
#
loop_
_entity.id
_entity.type
_entity.pdbx_description
1 polymer ?
#
loop_
_entity_poly.entity_id
_entity_poly.type
_entity_poly.pdbx_seq_one_letter_code
_entity_poly.pdbx_strand_id
1 'polypeptide(L)' 'KPHRYRPGTVALREIRRYQKSTELLIRKLPFQRLVREIAQDFKTDLRFQSSAVMALQEASEAY' A
#
# COMPACT_ATOMS: atom_id res chain seq x y z
N LYS A 1 5.88 -36.61 -1.30
CA LYS A 1 6.43 -35.43 -2.02
C LYS A 1 5.37 -34.34 -1.98
N PRO A 2 5.64 -33.12 -1.50
CA PRO A 2 4.62 -32.07 -1.43
C PRO A 2 4.17 -31.65 -2.84
N HIS A 3 2.87 -31.36 -3.00
CA HIS A 3 2.31 -30.90 -4.27
C HIS A 3 2.88 -29.52 -4.63
N ARG A 4 3.35 -29.35 -5.87
CA ARG A 4 3.85 -28.07 -6.39
C ARG A 4 2.97 -27.61 -7.55
N TYR A 5 2.44 -26.40 -7.45
CA TYR A 5 1.68 -25.77 -8.53
C TYR A 5 2.57 -25.52 -9.75
N ARG A 6 1.96 -25.57 -10.94
CA ARG A 6 2.65 -25.18 -12.18
C ARG A 6 3.01 -23.69 -12.14
N PRO A 7 4.12 -23.27 -12.78
CA PRO A 7 4.44 -21.86 -12.94
C PRO A 7 3.24 -21.08 -13.52
N GLY A 8 2.98 -19.89 -13.00
CA GLY A 8 1.83 -19.04 -13.40
C GLY A 8 0.51 -19.35 -12.67
N THR A 9 0.29 -20.56 -12.14
CA THR A 9 -0.96 -20.87 -11.43
C THR A 9 -1.19 -20.00 -10.19
N VAL A 10 -0.14 -19.79 -9.39
CA VAL A 10 -0.24 -18.96 -8.17
C VAL A 10 -0.35 -17.48 -8.52
N ALA A 11 0.43 -17.02 -9.51
CA ALA A 11 0.38 -15.63 -9.98
C ALA A 11 -1.01 -15.24 -10.51
N LEU A 12 -1.65 -16.08 -11.34
CA LEU A 12 -3.01 -15.83 -11.84
C LEU A 12 -4.04 -15.81 -10.70
N ARG A 13 -3.84 -16.62 -9.66
CA ARG A 13 -4.69 -16.62 -8.48
C ARG A 13 -4.54 -15.33 -7.67
N GLU A 14 -3.32 -14.83 -7.52
CA GLU A 14 -3.02 -13.56 -6.84
C GLU A 14 -3.59 -12.37 -7.61
N ILE A 15 -3.42 -12.32 -8.93
CA ILE A 15 -4.01 -11.27 -9.78
C ILE A 15 -5.52 -11.20 -9.60
N ARG A 16 -6.21 -12.35 -9.71
CA ARG A 16 -7.67 -12.41 -9.52
C ARG A 16 -8.09 -11.99 -8.11
N ARG A 17 -7.29 -12.32 -7.09
CA ARG A 17 -7.55 -11.91 -5.71
C ARG A 17 -7.45 -10.39 -5.57
N TYR A 18 -6.33 -9.79 -6.00
CA TYR A 18 -6.09 -8.36 -5.84
C TYR A 18 -6.99 -7.50 -6.70
N GLN A 19 -7.36 -7.95 -7.91
CA GLN A 19 -8.36 -7.28 -8.74
C GLN A 19 -9.78 -7.29 -8.14
N LYS A 20 -10.10 -8.27 -7.27
CA LYS A 20 -11.42 -8.37 -6.64
C LYS A 20 -11.52 -7.59 -5.33
N SER A 21 -10.41 -7.40 -4.64
CA SER A 21 -10.35 -6.67 -3.36
C SER A 21 -10.10 -5.18 -3.57
N THR A 22 -10.42 -4.39 -2.55
CA THR A 22 -10.11 -2.94 -2.47
C THR A 22 -9.22 -2.61 -1.27
N GLU A 23 -8.53 -3.62 -0.73
CA GLU A 23 -7.60 -3.43 0.38
C GLU A 23 -6.34 -2.71 -0.11
N LEU A 24 -5.82 -1.80 0.70
CA LEU A 24 -4.52 -1.17 0.46
C LEU A 24 -3.41 -2.22 0.50
N LEU A 25 -2.58 -2.23 -0.54
CA LEU A 25 -1.48 -3.18 -0.73
C LEU A 25 -0.22 -2.71 0.00
N ILE A 26 -0.04 -1.40 0.20
CA ILE A 26 1.10 -0.85 0.93
C ILE A 26 0.82 -0.87 2.44
N ARG A 27 1.81 -1.26 3.22
CA ARG A 27 1.69 -1.28 4.69
C ARG A 27 1.57 0.16 5.23
N LYS A 28 0.58 0.38 6.10
CA LYS A 28 0.26 1.72 6.66
C LYS A 28 1.41 2.39 7.40
N LEU A 29 2.14 1.68 8.26
CA LEU A 29 3.21 2.28 9.08
C LEU A 29 4.39 2.79 8.24
N PRO A 30 4.96 1.99 7.30
CA PRO A 30 5.95 2.50 6.35
C PRO A 30 5.45 3.68 5.52
N PHE A 31 4.22 3.61 4.99
CA PHE A 31 3.64 4.70 4.21
C PHE A 31 3.53 5.99 5.03
N GLN A 32 3.04 5.91 6.28
CA GLN A 32 2.97 7.05 7.18
C GLN A 32 4.35 7.65 7.50
N ARG A 33 5.40 6.81 7.65
CA ARG A 33 6.77 7.29 7.86
C ARG A 33 7.28 8.06 6.64
N LEU A 34 7.05 7.53 5.45
CA LEU A 34 7.42 8.20 4.18
C LEU A 34 6.71 9.55 4.02
N VAL A 35 5.41 9.62 4.31
CA VAL A 35 4.66 10.90 4.29
C VAL A 35 5.29 11.93 5.22
N ARG A 36 5.73 11.52 6.42
CA ARG A 36 6.36 12.42 7.40
C ARG A 36 7.77 12.84 6.98
N GLU A 37 8.54 11.92 6.42
CA GLU A 37 9.88 12.19 5.89
C GLU A 37 9.82 13.28 4.82
N ILE A 38 8.96 13.10 3.81
CA ILE A 38 8.76 14.08 2.73
C ILE A 38 8.25 15.41 3.28
N ALA A 39 7.29 15.39 4.19
CA ALA A 39 6.71 16.61 4.76
C ALA A 39 7.71 17.43 5.57
N GLN A 40 8.69 16.77 6.21
CA GLN A 40 9.72 17.42 7.01
C GLN A 40 10.63 18.32 6.17
N ASP A 41 10.84 17.99 4.90
CA ASP A 41 11.60 18.82 3.96
C ASP A 41 10.90 20.15 3.63
N PHE A 42 9.56 20.21 3.77
CA PHE A 42 8.78 21.43 3.53
C PHE A 42 8.58 22.26 4.79
N LYS A 43 8.27 21.60 5.92
CA LYS A 43 8.07 22.27 7.20
C LYS A 43 8.23 21.28 8.36
N THR A 44 9.05 21.66 9.33
CA THR A 44 9.23 20.89 10.57
C THR A 44 7.97 20.94 11.43
N ASP A 45 7.77 19.92 12.25
CA ASP A 45 6.69 19.82 13.26
C ASP A 45 5.25 19.81 12.71
N LEU A 46 5.07 19.41 11.45
CA LEU A 46 3.75 19.18 10.88
C LEU A 46 3.03 18.00 11.53
N ARG A 47 1.75 18.21 11.84
CA ARG A 47 0.82 17.16 12.30
C ARG A 47 -0.14 16.83 11.19
N PHE A 48 -0.34 15.53 10.99
CA PHE A 48 -1.30 15.00 10.03
C PHE A 48 -2.52 14.45 10.75
N GLN A 49 -3.70 14.73 10.21
CA GLN A 49 -4.91 13.99 10.54
C GLN A 49 -4.77 12.54 10.03
N SER A 50 -5.35 11.58 10.75
CA SER A 50 -5.34 10.18 10.32
C SER A 50 -6.04 9.99 8.97
N SER A 51 -7.15 10.69 8.74
CA SER A 51 -7.88 10.71 7.47
C SER A 51 -7.05 11.25 6.31
N ALA A 52 -6.22 12.27 6.54
CA ALA A 52 -5.35 12.83 5.52
C ALA A 52 -4.29 11.82 5.05
N VAL A 53 -3.66 11.09 5.98
CA VAL A 53 -2.69 10.05 5.62
C VAL A 53 -3.36 8.91 4.84
N MET A 54 -4.58 8.53 5.22
CA MET A 54 -5.35 7.51 4.50
C MET A 54 -5.71 7.98 3.08
N ALA A 55 -6.18 9.22 2.92
CA ALA A 55 -6.51 9.78 1.61
C ALA A 55 -5.28 9.86 0.69
N LEU A 56 -4.11 10.24 1.24
CA LEU A 56 -2.85 10.22 0.49
C LEU A 56 -2.51 8.81 0.02
N GLN A 57 -2.72 7.79 0.87
CA GLN A 57 -2.44 6.40 0.50
C GLN A 57 -3.39 5.90 -0.59
N GLU A 58 -4.69 6.16 -0.44
CA GLU A 58 -5.70 5.79 -1.45
C GLU A 58 -5.39 6.42 -2.81
N ALA A 59 -5.07 7.71 -2.85
CA ALA A 59 -4.71 8.39 -4.09
C ALA A 59 -3.40 7.87 -4.69
N SER A 60 -2.40 7.55 -3.86
CA SER A 60 -1.10 7.05 -4.34
C SER A 60 -1.16 5.63 -4.88
N GLU A 61 -1.97 4.75 -4.30
CA GLU A 61 -2.14 3.37 -4.79
C GLU A 61 -3.07 3.28 -6.02
N ALA A 62 -3.90 4.29 -6.25
CA ALA A 62 -4.75 4.40 -7.43
C ALA A 62 -4.04 4.96 -8.66
N TYR A 63 -2.94 5.71 -8.47
CA TYR A 63 -2.12 6.30 -9.53
C TYR A 63 -1.13 5.28 -10.12
#